data_AF-A0A848AWQ6-F1
#
_entry.id   AF-A0A848AWQ6-F1
#
_cell.length_a   1.000
_cell.length_b   1.000
_cell.length_c   1.000
_cell.angle_alpha   90.00
_cell.angle_beta   90.00
_cell.angle_gamma   90.00
#
_symmetry.space_group_name_H-M   'P 1'
#
loop_
_entity.id
_entity.type
_entity.pdbx_description
1 polymer ?
#
loop_
_entity_poly.entity_id
_entity_poly.type
_entity_poly.pdbx_seq_one_letter_code
_entity_poly.pdbx_strand_id
1 'polypeptide(L)'
;MPTTKLTLSIAPEVIAKARRISKHRKTSVSAMFARYISTLEDSDYKRSSLPPMTKRALGLADGAPKVPDSWDYRDELKDILDERYDLK
;
A
#
# COMPACT_ATOMS: atom_id res chain seq x y z
N MET A 1 3.41 -3.59 27.88
CA MET A 1 4.35 -4.66 27.46
C MET A 1 5.74 -4.30 27.96
N PRO A 2 6.51 -5.27 28.48
CA PRO A 2 7.89 -5.02 28.88
C PRO A 2 8.73 -4.61 27.66
N THR A 3 9.55 -3.58 27.82
CA THR A 3 10.44 -3.09 26.76
C THR A 3 11.88 -3.48 27.06
N THR A 4 12.54 -4.13 26.10
CA THR A 4 13.95 -4.53 26.20
C THR A 4 14.82 -3.55 25.42
N LYS A 5 15.93 -3.09 26.00
CA LYS A 5 16.89 -2.22 25.30
C LYS A 5 17.80 -3.06 24.41
N LEU A 6 17.91 -2.66 23.14
CA LEU A 6 18.82 -3.23 22.16
C LEU A 6 19.93 -2.22 21.85
N THR A 7 21.19 -2.61 22.09
CA THR A 7 22.37 -1.79 21.76
C THR A 7 22.98 -2.31 20.46
N LEU A 8 23.11 -1.44 19.46
CA LEU A 8 23.62 -1.79 18.13
C LEU A 8 24.89 -0.98 17.82
N SER A 9 25.88 -1.65 17.25
CA SER A 9 27.07 -0.99 16.68
C SER A 9 26.82 -0.73 15.20
N ILE A 10 26.69 0.55 14.84
CA ILE A 10 26.47 1.00 13.45
C ILE A 10 27.31 2.25 13.19
N ALA A 11 27.53 2.56 11.91
CA ALA A 11 28.36 3.69 11.54
C ALA A 11 27.75 5.04 12.00
N PRO A 12 28.57 6.00 12.48
CA PRO A 12 28.10 7.27 13.04
C PRO A 12 27.21 8.08 12.09
N GLU A 13 27.51 8.06 10.80
CA GLU A 13 26.74 8.74 9.76
C GLU A 13 25.30 8.20 9.64
N VAL A 14 25.12 6.90 9.89
CA VAL A 14 23.79 6.26 9.88
C VAL A 14 22.99 6.70 11.11
N ILE A 15 23.64 6.80 12.28
CA ILE A 15 23.01 7.31 13.51
C ILE A 15 22.53 8.76 13.30
N ALA A 16 23.38 9.61 12.71
CA ALA A 16 23.04 10.99 12.41
C ALA A 16 21.83 11.08 11.46
N LYS A 17 21.82 10.27 10.40
CA LYS A 17 20.71 10.20 9.44
C LYS A 17 19.41 9.74 10.12
N ALA A 18 19.47 8.70 10.95
CA ALA A 18 18.31 8.17 11.68
C ALA A 18 17.71 9.22 12.61
N ARG A 19 18.53 9.95 13.38
CA ARG A 19 18.09 11.05 14.26
C ARG A 19 17.42 12.18 13.50
N ARG A 20 17.97 12.57 12.35
CA ARG A 20 17.39 13.61 11.49
C ARG A 20 16.01 13.22 10.99
N ILE A 21 15.87 11.99 10.46
CA ILE A 21 14.60 11.48 9.95
C ILE A 21 13.58 11.36 11.09
N SER A 22 14.00 10.91 12.28
CA SER A 22 13.09 10.69 13.41
C SER A 22 12.51 12.01 13.91
N LYS A 23 13.35 13.05 13.99
CA LYS A 23 12.93 14.41 14.35
C LYS A 23 11.94 14.98 13.34
N HIS A 24 12.23 14.85 12.04
CA HIS A 24 11.32 15.30 10.98
C HIS A 24 9.97 14.58 11.04
N ARG A 25 9.96 13.27 11.32
CA ARG A 25 8.75 12.45 11.43
C ARG A 25 8.09 12.51 12.82
N LYS A 26 8.57 13.37 13.72
CA LYS A 26 8.07 13.51 15.12
C LYS A 26 7.98 12.16 15.85
N THR A 27 8.98 11.30 15.67
CA THR A 27 9.04 9.95 16.25
C THR A 27 10.42 9.63 16.82
N SER A 28 10.53 8.56 17.61
CA SER A 28 11.81 8.08 18.12
C SER A 28 12.53 7.18 17.12
N VAL A 29 13.85 7.04 17.26
CA VAL A 29 14.64 6.10 16.45
C VAL A 29 14.18 4.66 16.69
N SER A 30 13.85 4.30 17.94
CA SER A 30 13.33 2.98 18.28
C SER A 30 11.96 2.70 17.66
N ALA A 31 11.05 3.67 17.66
CA ALA A 31 9.72 3.52 17.03
C ALA A 31 9.84 3.44 15.50
N MET A 32 10.74 4.23 14.90
CA MET A 32 11.03 4.13 13.47
C MET A 32 11.59 2.76 13.10
N PHE A 33 12.53 2.25 13.89
CA PHE A 33 13.12 0.93 13.69
C PHE A 33 12.10 -0.19 13.86
N ALA A 34 11.32 -0.17 14.94
CA ALA A 34 10.27 -1.16 15.17
C ALA A 34 9.28 -1.21 14.00
N ARG A 35 8.85 -0.05 13.50
CA ARG A 35 7.97 0.05 12.33
C ARG A 35 8.62 -0.51 11.07
N TYR A 36 9.91 -0.26 10.85
CA TYR A 36 10.63 -0.82 9.72
C TYR A 36 10.67 -2.36 9.79
N ILE A 37 10.96 -2.94 10.95
CA ILE A 37 10.93 -4.39 11.13
C ILE A 37 9.53 -4.95 10.90
N SER A 38 8.47 -4.30 11.42
CA SER A 38 7.09 -4.72 11.15
C SER A 38 6.73 -4.72 9.67
N THR A 39 7.29 -3.80 8.87
CA THR A 39 7.07 -3.81 7.42
C THR A 39 7.85 -4.90 6.68
N LEU A 40 8.90 -5.47 7.28
CA LEU A 40 9.64 -6.58 6.69
C LEU A 40 8.93 -7.93 6.90
N GLU A 41 8.18 -8.09 8.00
CA GLU A 41 7.38 -9.30 8.26
C GLU A 41 6.22 -9.49 7.28
N ASP A 42 5.74 -8.40 6.67
CA ASP A 42 4.71 -8.43 5.62
C ASP A 42 5.21 -9.00 4.27
N SER A 43 6.41 -9.61 4.20
CA SER A 43 6.81 -10.40 3.02
C SER A 43 5.98 -11.66 2.84
N ASP A 44 5.35 -12.16 3.90
CA ASP A 44 4.17 -13.02 3.77
C ASP A 44 2.94 -12.12 3.63
N TYR A 45 2.90 -11.33 2.55
CA TYR A 45 1.67 -10.72 2.07
C TYR A 45 0.73 -11.87 1.74
N LYS A 46 0.06 -12.42 2.75
CA LYS A 46 -1.12 -13.27 2.61
C LYS A 46 -1.97 -12.45 1.69
N ARG A 47 -1.99 -12.86 0.42
CA ARG A 47 -2.76 -12.30 -0.68
C ARG A 47 -4.10 -11.96 -0.06
N SER A 48 -4.26 -10.70 0.33
CA SER A 48 -5.30 -10.36 1.29
C SER A 48 -6.55 -10.73 0.56
N SER A 49 -7.28 -11.70 1.10
CA SER A 49 -8.44 -12.22 0.42
C SER A 49 -9.27 -10.98 0.13
N LEU A 50 -9.59 -10.73 -1.15
CA LEU A 50 -10.22 -9.48 -1.59
C LEU A 50 -11.26 -9.02 -0.55
N PRO A 51 -11.35 -7.72 -0.22
CA PRO A 51 -12.31 -7.24 0.75
C PRO A 51 -13.70 -7.83 0.46
N PRO A 52 -14.53 -8.15 1.48
CA PRO A 52 -15.77 -8.92 1.28
C PRO A 52 -16.68 -8.35 0.18
N MET A 53 -16.74 -7.03 0.03
CA MET A 53 -17.47 -6.36 -1.03
C MET A 53 -16.87 -6.64 -2.42
N THR A 54 -15.56 -6.55 -2.56
CA THR A 54 -14.84 -6.81 -3.81
C THR A 54 -14.97 -8.28 -4.24
N LYS A 55 -14.95 -9.24 -3.30
CA LYS A 55 -15.25 -10.65 -3.62
C LYS A 55 -16.67 -10.86 -4.13
N ARG A 56 -17.65 -10.22 -3.51
CA ARG A 56 -19.05 -10.30 -3.94
C ARG A 56 -19.23 -9.70 -5.33
N ALA A 57 -18.63 -8.54 -5.59
CA ALA A 57 -18.64 -7.92 -6.92
C ALA A 57 -18.00 -8.82 -7.97
N LEU A 58 -16.85 -9.43 -7.67
CA LEU A 58 -16.20 -10.38 -8.56
C LEU A 58 -17.06 -11.62 -8.82
N GLY A 59 -17.71 -12.17 -7.78
CA GLY A 59 -18.63 -13.30 -7.92
C GLY A 59 -19.89 -12.99 -8.72
N LEU A 60 -20.39 -11.74 -8.67
CA LEU A 60 -21.51 -11.30 -9.52
C LEU A 60 -21.08 -11.11 -10.98
N ALA A 61 -19.80 -10.80 -11.21
CA ALA A 61 -19.20 -10.71 -12.53
C ALA A 61 -18.71 -12.08 -13.06
N ASP A 62 -18.80 -13.15 -12.27
CA ASP A 62 -18.35 -14.50 -12.64
C ASP A 62 -19.36 -15.09 -13.65
N GLY A 63 -19.02 -15.00 -14.93
CA GLY A 63 -19.92 -15.28 -16.06
C GLY A 63 -20.17 -14.10 -16.99
N ALA A 64 -19.67 -12.91 -16.65
CA ALA A 64 -19.58 -11.81 -17.60
C ALA A 64 -18.62 -12.18 -18.75
N PRO A 65 -18.90 -11.75 -19.99
CA PRO A 65 -17.96 -11.92 -21.09
C PRO A 65 -16.60 -11.35 -20.69
N LYS A 66 -15.53 -12.09 -20.97
CA LYS A 66 -14.18 -11.56 -20.79
C LYS A 66 -14.06 -10.30 -21.63
N VAL A 67 -13.56 -9.27 -20.97
CA VAL A 67 -13.22 -8.02 -21.61
C VAL A 67 -12.17 -8.31 -22.70
N PRO A 68 -12.31 -7.76 -23.93
CA PRO A 68 -11.33 -7.95 -24.99
C PRO A 68 -9.93 -7.46 -24.60
N ASP A 69 -8.89 -8.07 -25.14
CA ASP A 69 -7.50 -7.67 -24.87
C ASP A 69 -7.19 -6.23 -25.31
N SER A 70 -8.00 -5.66 -26.22
CA SER A 70 -7.90 -4.28 -26.70
C SER A 70 -8.66 -3.27 -25.85
N TRP A 71 -9.26 -3.68 -24.72
CA TRP A 71 -10.06 -2.78 -23.90
C TRP A 71 -9.17 -1.93 -22.98
N ASP A 72 -9.30 -0.61 -23.10
CA ASP A 72 -8.66 0.34 -22.20
C ASP A 72 -9.73 0.99 -21.30
N TYR A 73 -9.54 0.87 -19.99
CA TYR A 73 -10.41 1.49 -18.99
C TYR A 73 -10.55 3.01 -19.17
N ARG A 74 -9.50 3.68 -19.66
CA ARG A 74 -9.52 5.14 -19.83
C ARG A 74 -10.45 5.59 -20.95
N ASP A 75 -10.50 4.82 -22.02
CA ASP A 75 -11.35 5.11 -23.17
C ASP A 75 -12.82 4.91 -22.79
N GLU A 76 -13.14 3.81 -22.11
CA GLU A 76 -14.50 3.54 -21.60
C GLU A 76 -14.96 4.63 -20.60
N LEU A 77 -14.07 5.05 -19.69
CA LEU A 77 -14.40 6.09 -18.72
C LEU A 77 -14.66 7.43 -19.41
N LYS A 78 -13.89 7.74 -20.45
CA LYS A 78 -14.08 8.94 -21.26
C LYS A 78 -15.44 8.89 -21.95
N ASP A 79 -15.77 7.79 -22.62
CA ASP A 79 -17.05 7.64 -23.30
C ASP A 79 -18.25 7.78 -22.33
N ILE A 80 -18.17 7.21 -21.13
CA ILE A 80 -19.20 7.35 -20.10
C ILE A 80 -19.34 8.80 -19.62
N LEU A 81 -18.23 9.52 -19.49
CA LEU A 81 -18.24 10.92 -19.05
C LEU A 81 -18.76 11.84 -20.15
N ASP A 82 -18.37 11.60 -21.40
CA ASP A 82 -18.84 12.32 -22.58
C ASP A 82 -20.35 12.09 -22.76
N GLU A 83 -20.85 10.87 -22.56
CA GLU A 83 -22.29 10.55 -22.61
C GLU A 83 -23.08 11.18 -21.44
N ARG A 84 -22.55 11.11 -20.21
CA ARG A 84 -23.28 11.65 -19.04
C ARG A 84 -23.28 13.16 -18.93
N TYR A 85 -22.22 13.80 -19.41
CA TYR A 85 -22.01 15.23 -19.22
C TYR A 85 -21.98 16.02 -20.55
N ASP A 86 -22.26 15.36 -21.67
CA ASP A 86 -22.30 15.91 -23.04
C ASP A 86 -21.02 16.71 -23.37
N LEU A 87 -19.88 16.20 -22.90
CA LEU A 87 -18.56 16.78 -23.12
C LEU A 87 -18.10 16.37 -24.53
N LYS A 88 -18.41 17.20 -25.53
CA LYS A 88 -17.79 17.10 -26.86
C LYS A 88 -16.43 17.79 -26.91
#